data_AF-A0A6A4GPJ7-F1
#
_entry.id   AF-A0A6A4GPJ7-F1
#
_cell.length_a   1.000
_cell.length_b   1.000
_cell.length_c   1.000
_cell.angle_alpha   90.00
_cell.angle_beta   90.00
_cell.angle_gamma   90.00
#
_symmetry.space_group_name_H-M   'P 1'
#
loop_
_entity.id
_entity.type
_entity.pdbx_description
1 polymer ?
#
loop_
_entity_poly.entity_id
_entity_poly.type
_entity_poly.pdbx_seq_one_letter_code
_entity_poly.pdbx_strand_id
1 'polypeptide(L)'
;SLLVEQQNRLREIMLQAQSLLSPIRKIPDEILQRVFDDCCEKNHFEFDANKSKSGLATPAAEDTPALVLSSVCSRWRRIALSLPSIW
;
A
#
# COMPACT_ATOMS: atom_id res chain seq x y z
N SER A 1 32.40 -20.97 -11.72
CA SER A 1 32.54 -21.87 -10.56
C SER A 1 31.29 -21.77 -9.71
N LEU A 2 30.91 -22.84 -8.99
CA LEU A 2 29.72 -22.86 -8.11
C LEU A 2 29.63 -21.64 -7.18
N LEU A 3 30.78 -21.16 -6.71
CA LEU A 3 30.92 -19.98 -5.86
C LEU A 3 30.40 -18.68 -6.49
N VAL A 4 30.65 -18.48 -7.79
CA VAL A 4 30.18 -17.29 -8.53
C VAL A 4 28.66 -17.33 -8.70
N GLU A 5 28.11 -18.52 -8.97
CA GLU A 5 26.66 -18.76 -9.09
C GLU A 5 25.94 -18.38 -7.78
N GLN A 6 26.47 -18.84 -6.64
CA GLN A 6 25.89 -18.54 -5.32
C GLN A 6 25.98 -17.04 -4.98
N GLN A 7 27.10 -16.38 -5.31
CA GLN A 7 27.25 -14.95 -5.11
C GLN A 7 26.26 -14.13 -5.94
N ASN A 8 26.06 -14.51 -7.21
CA ASN A 8 25.09 -13.84 -8.08
C ASN A 8 23.66 -14.00 -7.55
N ARG A 9 23.32 -15.20 -7.08
CA ARG A 9 22.00 -15.50 -6.51
C ARG A 9 21.72 -14.71 -5.23
N LEU A 10 22.71 -14.56 -4.35
CA LEU A 10 22.59 -13.69 -3.18
C LEU A 10 22.45 -12.22 -3.57
N ARG A 11 23.20 -11.77 -4.58
CA ARG A 11 23.14 -10.39 -5.07
C ARG A 11 21.77 -10.06 -5.68
N GLU A 12 21.20 -10.97 -6.46
CA GLU A 12 19.83 -10.90 -6.97
C GLU A 12 18.80 -10.74 -5.83
N ILE A 13 18.88 -11.59 -4.80
CA ILE A 13 18.00 -11.48 -3.63
C ILE A 13 18.16 -10.14 -2.92
N MET A 14 19.39 -9.64 -2.76
CA MET A 14 19.66 -8.34 -2.14
C MET A 14 19.13 -7.18 -2.96
N LEU A 15 19.24 -7.24 -4.30
CA LEU A 15 18.68 -6.24 -5.22
C LEU A 15 17.15 -6.25 -5.17
N GLN A 16 16.52 -7.43 -5.14
CA GLN A 16 15.06 -7.56 -4.96
C GLN A 16 14.64 -7.03 -3.58
N ALA A 17 15.45 -7.30 -2.56
CA ALA A 17 15.29 -6.78 -1.21
C ALA A 17 15.67 -5.29 -1.09
N GLN A 18 16.15 -4.63 -2.13
CA GLN A 18 16.47 -3.20 -2.06
C GLN A 18 15.21 -2.34 -1.98
N SER A 19 14.07 -2.85 -2.47
CA SER A 19 12.73 -2.35 -2.13
C SER A 19 12.48 -2.33 -0.61
N LEU A 20 13.11 -3.26 0.13
CA LEU A 20 13.09 -3.34 1.58
C LEU A 20 13.95 -2.28 2.27
N LEU A 21 14.84 -1.62 1.53
CA LEU A 21 15.66 -0.49 1.98
C LEU A 21 15.03 0.86 1.60
N SER A 22 13.82 0.85 1.04
CA SER A 22 13.10 2.05 0.62
C SER A 22 13.07 3.10 1.74
N PRO A 23 13.36 4.38 1.43
CA PRO A 23 13.31 5.48 2.39
C PRO A 23 12.03 5.51 3.22
N ILE A 24 10.91 5.05 2.64
CA ILE A 24 9.59 5.01 3.28
C ILE A 24 9.57 4.23 4.60
N ARG A 25 10.50 3.29 4.80
CA ARG A 25 10.63 2.54 6.05
C ARG A 25 11.35 3.29 7.15
N LYS A 26 12.18 4.28 6.79
CA LYS A 26 12.90 5.16 7.71
C LYS A 26 12.08 6.40 8.07
N ILE A 27 11.05 6.72 7.29
CA ILE A 27 10.11 7.80 7.60
C ILE A 27 9.42 7.48 8.94
N PRO A 28 9.32 8.42 9.90
CA PRO A 28 8.54 8.25 11.13
C PRO A 28 7.06 7.99 10.87
N ASP A 29 6.34 7.42 11.83
CA ASP A 29 4.92 7.12 11.65
C ASP A 29 4.09 8.40 11.47
N GLU A 30 4.43 9.48 12.17
CA GLU A 30 3.73 10.78 12.14
C GLU A 30 3.80 11.43 10.76
N ILE A 31 4.94 11.29 10.09
CA ILE A 31 5.11 11.83 8.72
C ILE A 31 4.32 10.99 7.74
N LEU A 32 4.34 9.66 7.89
CA LEU A 32 3.55 8.78 7.03
C LEU A 32 2.04 8.97 7.25
N GLN A 33 1.61 9.21 8.49
CA GLN A 33 0.25 9.61 8.84
C GLN A 33 -0.15 10.91 8.14
N ARG A 34 0.69 11.95 8.21
CA ARG A 34 0.41 13.23 7.55
C ARG A 34 0.29 13.08 6.03
N VAL A 35 1.14 12.28 5.40
CA VAL A 35 1.01 11.98 3.97
C VAL A 35 -0.33 11.33 3.66
N PHE A 36 -0.79 10.37 4.46
CA PHE A 36 -2.09 9.73 4.26
C PHE A 36 -3.24 10.72 4.44
N ASP A 37 -3.19 11.55 5.48
CA ASP A 37 -4.24 12.56 5.77
C ASP A 37 -4.30 13.64 4.66
N ASP A 38 -3.17 14.02 4.08
CA ASP A 38 -3.09 15.03 3.02
C ASP A 38 -3.48 14.48 1.63
N CYS A 39 -3.26 13.18 1.38
CA CYS A 39 -3.39 12.59 0.04
C CYS A 39 -4.63 11.69 -0.13
N CYS A 40 -5.27 11.26 0.95
CA CYS A 40 -6.39 10.32 0.89
C CYS A 40 -7.67 10.97 1.39
N GLU A 41 -8.71 10.89 0.55
CA GLU A 41 -10.08 11.16 0.97
C GLU A 41 -10.67 9.94 1.69
N LYS A 42 -11.94 10.02 2.10
CA LYS A 42 -12.65 8.89 2.70
C LYS A 42 -12.96 7.84 1.65
N ASN A 43 -13.14 6.60 2.09
CA ASN A 43 -13.64 5.56 1.18
C ASN A 43 -15.03 5.93 0.66
N HIS A 44 -15.20 5.82 -0.65
CA HIS A 44 -16.45 6.03 -1.34
C HIS A 44 -16.98 4.71 -1.88
N PHE A 45 -17.92 4.11 -1.15
CA PHE A 45 -18.60 2.90 -1.60
C PHE A 45 -19.89 3.30 -2.32
N GLU A 46 -19.76 3.66 -3.59
CA GLU A 46 -20.90 4.03 -4.43
C GLU A 46 -21.68 2.76 -4.83
N PHE A 47 -22.70 2.38 -4.07
CA PHE A 47 -23.61 1.30 -4.46
C PHE A 47 -24.61 1.82 -5.50
N ASP A 48 -24.18 1.87 -6.76
CA ASP A 48 -25.09 2.16 -7.86
C ASP A 48 -25.82 0.88 -8.30
N ALA A 49 -27.08 0.76 -7.86
CA ALA A 49 -27.97 -0.33 -8.22
C ALA A 49 -28.21 -0.43 -9.74
N ASN A 50 -27.96 0.66 -10.50
CA ASN A 50 -28.08 0.68 -11.95
C ASN A 50 -26.78 0.26 -12.66
N LYS A 51 -25.59 0.57 -12.11
CA LYS A 51 -24.30 0.03 -12.60
C LYS A 51 -24.14 -1.46 -12.34
N SER A 52 -24.76 -1.98 -11.27
CA SER A 52 -24.71 -3.40 -10.91
C SER A 52 -25.28 -4.35 -12.00
N LYS A 53 -26.07 -3.84 -12.95
CA LYS A 53 -26.56 -4.60 -14.12
C LYS A 53 -25.50 -4.77 -15.22
N SER A 54 -24.42 -4.00 -15.20
CA SER A 54 -23.33 -3.99 -16.19
C SER A 54 -22.13 -4.88 -15.81
N GLY A 55 -22.21 -5.63 -14.70
CA GLY A 55 -21.07 -6.33 -14.13
C GLY A 55 -20.49 -5.58 -12.93
N LEU A 56 -19.93 -6.35 -11.99
CA LEU A 56 -19.43 -5.90 -10.68
C LEU A 56 -18.58 -4.63 -10.82
N ALA A 57 -19.13 -3.48 -10.47
CA ALA A 57 -18.37 -2.23 -10.38
C ALA A 57 -17.44 -2.37 -9.17
N THR A 58 -16.23 -2.89 -9.40
CA THR A 58 -15.18 -2.89 -8.39
C THR A 58 -14.79 -1.45 -8.12
N PRO A 59 -14.82 -0.97 -6.86
CA PRO A 59 -14.33 0.36 -6.52
C PRO A 59 -12.91 0.51 -7.04
N ALA A 60 -12.60 1.65 -7.66
CA ALA A 60 -11.25 1.96 -8.05
C ALA A 60 -10.37 2.11 -6.80
N ALA A 61 -9.05 1.99 -6.96
CA ALA A 61 -8.10 2.16 -5.85
C ALA A 61 -8.22 3.56 -5.22
N GLU A 62 -8.59 4.57 -6.02
CA GLU A 62 -8.88 5.93 -5.60
C GLU A 62 -10.16 6.06 -4.76
N ASP A 63 -11.13 5.16 -4.94
CA ASP A 63 -12.38 5.16 -4.17
C ASP A 63 -12.22 4.51 -2.79
N THR A 64 -11.13 3.77 -2.56
CA THR A 64 -10.96 2.99 -1.32
C THR A 64 -9.57 3.15 -0.71
N PRO A 65 -9.10 4.39 -0.49
CA PRO A 65 -7.73 4.66 -0.08
C PRO A 65 -7.38 3.98 1.25
N ALA A 66 -8.28 3.91 2.23
CA ALA A 66 -7.97 3.23 3.49
C ALA A 66 -7.76 1.72 3.30
N LEU A 67 -8.52 1.09 2.40
CA LEU A 67 -8.35 -0.33 2.07
C LEU A 67 -7.03 -0.56 1.31
N VAL A 68 -6.73 0.29 0.33
CA VAL A 68 -5.50 0.23 -0.46
C VAL A 68 -4.28 0.41 0.45
N LEU A 69 -4.24 1.45 1.27
CA LEU A 69 -3.15 1.70 2.22
C LEU A 69 -3.00 0.53 3.21
N SER A 70 -4.12 0.02 3.72
CA SER A 70 -4.12 -1.13 4.63
C SER A 70 -3.62 -2.42 3.99
N SER A 71 -3.62 -2.54 2.66
CA SER A 71 -3.15 -3.74 1.96
C SER A 71 -1.62 -3.79 1.76
N VAL A 72 -0.92 -2.63 1.81
CA VAL A 72 0.49 -2.51 1.42
C VAL A 72 1.44 -3.30 2.34
N CYS A 73 1.39 -3.03 3.66
CA CYS A 73 2.16 -3.77 4.66
C CYS A 73 1.57 -3.61 6.07
N SER A 74 2.05 -4.40 7.03
CA SER A 74 1.58 -4.35 8.42
C SER A 74 1.72 -2.98 9.07
N ARG A 75 2.82 -2.26 8.78
CA ARG A 75 3.05 -0.90 9.28
C ARG A 75 2.00 0.09 8.75
N TRP A 76 1.73 0.06 7.45
CA TRP A 76 0.74 0.95 6.82
C TRP A 76 -0.67 0.65 7.31
N ARG A 77 -1.02 -0.63 7.48
CA ARG A 77 -2.30 -1.05 8.06
C ARG A 77 -2.50 -0.50 9.47
N ARG A 78 -1.50 -0.62 10.34
CA ARG A 78 -1.57 -0.07 11.71
C ARG A 78 -1.81 1.43 11.69
N ILE A 79 -1.11 2.14 10.80
CA ILE A 79 -1.24 3.60 10.66
C ILE A 79 -2.62 3.98 10.11
N ALA A 80 -3.09 3.35 9.04
CA ALA A 80 -4.39 3.61 8.45
C ALA A 80 -5.54 3.37 9.44
N LEU A 81 -5.46 2.32 10.26
CA LEU A 81 -6.43 2.05 11.32
C LEU A 81 -6.43 3.12 12.44
N SER A 82 -5.33 3.86 12.60
CA SER A 82 -5.24 4.97 13.56
C SER A 82 -5.73 6.31 13.01
N LEU A 83 -6.11 6.38 11.73
CA LEU A 83 -6.62 7.59 11.06
C LEU A 83 -8.11 7.43 10.70
N PRO A 84 -9.05 7.79 11.59
CA PRO A 84 -10.48 7.75 11.27
C PRO A 84 -10.90 8.68 10.11
N SER A 85 -10.06 9.65 9.73
CA SER A 85 -10.34 10.63 8.68
C SER A 85 -10.44 10.02 7.28
N ILE A 86 -9.74 8.89 7.03
CA ILE A 86 -9.65 8.25 5.71
C ILE A 86 -10.62 7.06 5.52
N TRP A 87 -11.31 6.63 6.58
CA TRP A 87 -12.29 5.54 6.53
C TRP A 87 -13.67 6.03 6.13
#